data_AF-A0A952WGM7-F1
#
_entry.id   AF-A0A952WGM7-F1
#
_cell.length_a   1.000
_cell.length_b   1.000
_cell.length_c   1.000
_cell.angle_alpha   90.00
_cell.angle_beta   90.00
_cell.angle_gamma   90.00
#
_symmetry.space_group_name_H-M   'P 1'
#
loop_
_entity.id
_entity.type
_entity.pdbx_description
1 polymer ?
#
loop_
_entity_poly.entity_id
_entity_poly.type
_entity_poly.pdbx_seq_one_letter_code
_entity_poly.pdbx_strand_id
1 'polypeptide(L)'
;MKLKGINPIEQHVEKIVVVLAGVALLAVIAQQFLTNPNEVKIGGDTVSAARAYEPVKRAANVLKSKLDASTPPLPDGFDSAGKDMKGEWEKLVKGAIAPRKSLPALGPAVALGATNVIVTDATFAEVALPQPAPAVAAAFWSTISPDETAAYPELAALLPKEQPFDHPFVSVESTIDIRSLVDSLQSDPDGAGPLEAMPQGWWREGIEAVSVEAEREQMKSDGSWGKGVVLPAMLGRHLFVVGWNENVKTNGDMQSELRSAREQASEILRPAFYKTLGAQDWVPPSAAATRTKAGADPGVIAAKQSELEKVRADLKTRREELEKLPKDEPKKPEAPKPTEKPAPGRAPTPKPPPTTPTVNNTVERTRLTNIINRLENRERLLAEEIARISPQSTGDTAPAGGAPAAITSLLSQDSVTFWMHDATAQPGERYRYRLRLGVNNPLFGRGMNLKEEQQSLAANSIIKSPWSEWSNAVDVDRAEYFFVTSATPDNDLGAARASVELYKFYFGHYRKQTAGMNIGDPLSGSINLPKSLASAPTAPSDTANPGTTAEAEAPASFTVPDNIRVTLDGVILLDVAPMPNASGTPSFVAVLRDINGQVIIRDPEKDRDSPLYKRIEASAKSAGG
;
A
#
# COMPACT_ATOMS: atom_id res chain seq x y z
N MET A 1 41.30 -17.17 -45.39
CA MET A 1 41.17 -18.62 -45.10
C MET A 1 39.76 -19.03 -45.51
N LYS A 2 39.60 -20.01 -46.40
CA LYS A 2 38.27 -20.53 -46.81
C LYS A 2 37.74 -21.44 -45.70
N LEU A 3 36.72 -21.01 -44.97
CA LEU A 3 36.02 -21.84 -43.97
C LEU A 3 35.27 -22.96 -44.70
N LYS A 4 35.90 -24.13 -44.77
CA LYS A 4 35.34 -25.38 -45.29
C LYS A 4 34.55 -26.03 -44.14
N GLY A 5 33.23 -26.20 -44.31
CA GLY A 5 32.48 -27.16 -43.49
C GLY A 5 31.21 -26.68 -42.78
N ILE A 6 30.66 -25.49 -43.05
CA ILE A 6 29.32 -25.17 -42.54
C ILE A 6 28.29 -25.78 -43.49
N ASN A 7 27.44 -26.65 -42.94
CA ASN A 7 26.39 -27.34 -43.67
C ASN A 7 25.46 -26.30 -44.31
N PRO A 8 25.11 -26.39 -45.61
CA PRO A 8 24.22 -25.43 -46.27
C PRO A 8 22.87 -25.24 -45.56
N ILE A 9 22.43 -26.20 -44.75
CA ILE A 9 21.23 -26.05 -43.91
C ILE A 9 21.46 -25.03 -42.79
N GLU A 10 22.61 -25.08 -42.09
CA GLU A 10 22.96 -24.14 -41.01
C GLU A 10 23.07 -22.71 -41.50
N GLN A 11 23.56 -22.49 -42.72
CA GLN A 11 23.60 -21.15 -43.31
C GLN A 11 22.21 -20.56 -43.55
N HIS A 12 21.15 -21.37 -43.57
CA HIS A 12 19.79 -20.93 -43.91
C HIS A 12 18.76 -21.21 -42.81
N VAL A 13 19.17 -21.74 -41.65
CA VAL A 13 18.28 -21.94 -40.49
C VAL A 13 17.57 -20.63 -40.12
N GLU A 14 18.28 -19.50 -40.11
CA GLU A 14 17.68 -18.19 -39.83
C GLU A 14 16.52 -17.87 -40.79
N LYS A 15 16.71 -18.10 -42.09
CA LYS A 15 15.68 -17.85 -43.11
C LYS A 15 14.48 -18.77 -42.94
N ILE A 16 14.71 -20.02 -42.57
CA ILE A 16 13.65 -21.00 -42.31
C ILE A 16 12.83 -20.59 -41.08
N VAL A 17 13.48 -20.12 -40.01
CA VAL A 17 12.81 -19.64 -38.79
C VAL A 17 11.98 -18.39 -39.09
N VAL A 18 12.51 -17.43 -39.86
CA VAL A 18 11.77 -16.22 -40.26
C VAL A 18 10.54 -16.55 -41.10
N VAL A 19 10.65 -17.50 -42.04
CA VAL A 19 9.51 -17.95 -42.85
C VAL A 19 8.46 -18.66 -41.98
N LEU A 20 8.87 -19.55 -41.07
CA LEU A 20 7.95 -20.23 -40.15
C LEU A 20 7.24 -19.25 -39.21
N ALA A 21 7.96 -18.26 -38.68
CA ALA A 21 7.36 -17.21 -37.85
C ALA A 21 6.35 -16.36 -38.66
N GLY A 22 6.67 -16.04 -39.91
CA GLY A 22 5.75 -15.33 -40.81
C GLY A 22 4.47 -16.12 -41.09
N VAL A 23 4.59 -17.43 -41.34
CA VAL A 23 3.42 -18.31 -41.54
C VAL A 23 2.58 -18.42 -40.27
N ALA A 24 3.21 -18.57 -39.10
CA ALA A 24 2.50 -18.61 -37.82
C ALA A 24 1.77 -17.28 -37.53
N LEU A 25 2.40 -16.14 -37.82
CA LEU A 25 1.77 -14.82 -37.69
C LEU A 25 0.57 -14.68 -38.63
N LEU A 26 0.70 -15.09 -39.89
CA LEU A 26 -0.40 -15.07 -40.85
C LEU A 26 -1.53 -16.02 -40.44
N ALA A 27 -1.23 -17.16 -39.81
CA ALA A 27 -2.23 -18.07 -39.27
C ALA A 27 -2.98 -17.44 -38.08
N VAL A 28 -2.29 -16.74 -37.17
CA VAL A 28 -2.93 -16.01 -36.06
C VAL A 28 -3.79 -14.86 -36.57
N ILE A 29 -3.31 -14.09 -37.55
CA ILE A 29 -4.09 -13.02 -38.20
C ILE A 29 -5.31 -13.64 -38.89
N ALA A 30 -5.14 -14.71 -39.66
CA ALA A 30 -6.23 -15.41 -40.30
C ALA A 30 -7.26 -15.90 -39.28
N GLN A 31 -6.82 -16.49 -38.16
CA GLN A 31 -7.72 -16.92 -37.10
C GLN A 31 -8.44 -15.73 -36.44
N GLN A 32 -7.74 -14.62 -36.21
CA GLN A 32 -8.35 -13.44 -35.59
C GLN A 32 -9.36 -12.71 -36.50
N PHE A 33 -9.22 -12.81 -37.83
CA PHE A 33 -10.11 -12.14 -38.78
C PHE A 33 -11.13 -13.05 -39.48
N LEU A 34 -10.88 -14.37 -39.59
CA LEU A 34 -11.80 -15.31 -40.27
C LEU A 34 -12.68 -16.11 -39.30
N THR A 35 -12.25 -16.31 -38.06
CA THR A 35 -13.10 -16.93 -37.03
C THR A 35 -13.64 -15.85 -36.10
N ASN A 36 -14.88 -15.41 -36.35
CA ASN A 36 -15.58 -14.35 -35.60
C ASN A 36 -15.49 -14.58 -34.07
N PRO A 37 -14.66 -13.82 -33.30
CA PRO A 37 -14.30 -14.26 -31.96
C PRO A 37 -15.14 -13.66 -30.81
N ASN A 38 -16.13 -12.82 -31.07
CA ASN A 38 -16.86 -12.14 -29.98
C ASN A 38 -18.38 -12.18 -30.18
N GLU A 39 -18.94 -13.38 -30.17
CA GLU A 39 -20.37 -13.58 -30.00
C GLU A 39 -20.69 -13.79 -28.52
N VAL A 40 -21.66 -13.03 -28.01
CA VAL A 40 -22.14 -13.11 -26.63
C VAL A 40 -23.57 -13.61 -26.67
N LYS A 41 -23.86 -14.61 -25.83
CA LYS A 41 -25.21 -15.16 -25.71
C LYS A 41 -26.02 -14.29 -24.74
N ILE A 42 -27.07 -13.65 -25.24
CA ILE A 42 -27.96 -12.79 -24.43
C ILE A 42 -29.37 -13.38 -24.51
N GLY A 43 -29.75 -14.11 -23.46
CA GLY A 43 -30.96 -14.93 -23.46
C GLY A 43 -30.81 -16.15 -24.37
N GLY A 44 -31.77 -16.32 -25.31
CA GLY A 44 -31.78 -17.40 -26.28
C GLY A 44 -30.96 -17.14 -27.55
N ASP A 45 -30.61 -15.88 -27.82
CA ASP A 45 -29.95 -15.46 -29.06
C ASP A 45 -28.44 -15.27 -28.86
N THR A 46 -27.67 -15.71 -29.85
CA THR A 46 -26.23 -15.45 -29.96
C THR A 46 -26.03 -14.23 -30.85
N VAL A 47 -25.48 -13.15 -30.30
CA VAL A 47 -25.29 -11.88 -31.02
C VAL A 47 -23.85 -11.39 -30.89
N SER A 48 -23.34 -10.69 -31.90
CA SER A 48 -22.02 -10.07 -31.81
C SER A 48 -21.98 -9.01 -30.70
N ALA A 49 -20.82 -8.80 -30.07
CA ALA A 49 -20.66 -7.83 -28.99
C ALA A 49 -21.16 -6.42 -29.35
N ALA A 50 -21.02 -5.99 -30.61
CA ALA A 50 -21.53 -4.69 -31.08
C ALA A 50 -23.08 -4.60 -31.09
N ARG A 51 -23.78 -5.74 -31.21
CA ARG A 51 -25.25 -5.83 -31.20
C ARG A 51 -25.80 -6.31 -29.85
N ALA A 52 -24.95 -6.55 -28.86
CA ALA A 52 -25.33 -7.00 -27.53
C ALA A 52 -26.36 -6.09 -26.85
N TYR A 53 -26.34 -4.78 -27.18
CA TYR A 53 -27.22 -3.80 -26.55
C TYR A 53 -28.67 -3.85 -27.06
N GLU A 54 -28.91 -4.33 -28.28
CA GLU A 54 -30.25 -4.29 -28.87
C GLU A 54 -31.27 -5.26 -28.21
N PRO A 55 -30.92 -6.53 -27.92
CA PRO A 55 -31.81 -7.43 -27.18
C PRO A 55 -32.17 -6.88 -25.80
N VAL A 56 -31.19 -6.33 -25.08
CA VAL A 56 -31.39 -5.74 -23.75
C VAL A 56 -32.31 -4.52 -23.82
N LYS A 57 -32.09 -3.63 -24.80
CA LYS A 57 -32.95 -2.47 -25.03
C LYS A 57 -34.40 -2.88 -25.37
N ARG A 58 -34.59 -3.94 -26.17
CA ARG A 58 -35.93 -4.50 -26.45
C ARG A 58 -36.59 -5.05 -25.20
N ALA A 59 -35.87 -5.84 -24.39
CA ALA A 59 -36.40 -6.38 -23.13
C ALA A 59 -36.78 -5.28 -22.13
N ALA A 60 -35.93 -4.25 -21.99
CA ALA A 60 -36.20 -3.09 -21.14
C ALA A 60 -37.43 -2.30 -21.60
N ASN A 61 -37.59 -2.09 -22.92
CA ASN A 61 -38.76 -1.42 -23.46
C ASN A 61 -40.05 -2.23 -23.26
N VAL A 62 -39.99 -3.56 -23.37
CA VAL A 62 -41.13 -4.43 -23.06
C VAL A 62 -41.49 -4.32 -21.58
N LEU A 63 -40.51 -4.35 -20.67
CA LEU A 63 -40.77 -4.19 -19.23
C LEU A 63 -41.36 -2.80 -18.92
N LYS A 64 -40.81 -1.74 -19.51
CA LYS A 64 -41.32 -0.38 -19.38
C LYS A 64 -42.77 -0.28 -19.89
N SER A 65 -43.10 -0.87 -21.03
CA SER A 65 -44.47 -0.90 -21.54
C SER A 65 -45.45 -1.66 -20.63
N LYS A 66 -44.97 -2.65 -19.86
CA LYS A 66 -45.77 -3.36 -18.85
C LYS A 66 -45.98 -2.53 -17.58
N LEU A 67 -44.98 -1.73 -17.19
CA LEU A 67 -45.06 -0.79 -16.06
C LEU A 67 -45.96 0.40 -16.36
N ASP A 68 -45.88 0.94 -17.59
CA ASP A 68 -46.64 2.11 -18.03
C ASP A 68 -48.07 1.75 -18.49
N ALA A 69 -48.46 0.46 -18.48
CA ALA A 69 -49.79 0.03 -18.86
C ALA A 69 -50.83 0.52 -17.83
N SER A 70 -51.78 1.34 -18.27
CA SER A 70 -52.84 1.93 -17.44
C SER A 70 -53.77 0.88 -16.78
N THR A 71 -53.71 -0.36 -17.25
CA THR A 71 -54.39 -1.54 -16.73
C THR A 71 -53.46 -2.74 -16.92
N PRO A 72 -52.55 -3.03 -15.96
CA PRO A 72 -51.69 -4.19 -16.07
C PRO A 72 -52.53 -5.48 -16.00
N PRO A 73 -52.24 -6.50 -16.84
CA PRO A 73 -52.93 -7.77 -16.76
C PRO A 73 -52.68 -8.38 -15.37
N LEU A 74 -53.76 -8.70 -14.67
CA LEU A 74 -53.69 -9.36 -13.38
C LEU A 74 -53.08 -10.78 -13.57
N PRO A 75 -52.31 -11.29 -12.59
CA PRO A 75 -51.77 -12.64 -12.66
C PRO A 75 -52.88 -13.68 -12.87
N ASP A 76 -52.62 -14.73 -13.66
CA ASP A 76 -53.53 -15.85 -13.81
C ASP A 76 -53.91 -16.40 -12.42
N GLY A 77 -55.21 -16.39 -12.10
CA GLY A 77 -55.75 -16.74 -10.78
C GLY A 77 -56.35 -15.57 -9.99
N PHE A 78 -56.14 -14.31 -10.39
CA PHE A 78 -56.77 -13.17 -9.72
C PHE A 78 -58.29 -13.08 -9.98
N ASP A 79 -58.75 -13.53 -11.15
CA ASP A 79 -60.18 -13.60 -11.49
C ASP A 79 -60.95 -14.63 -10.63
N SER A 80 -60.23 -15.57 -10.00
CA SER A 80 -60.82 -16.58 -9.09
C SER A 80 -60.64 -16.25 -7.61
N ALA A 81 -59.85 -15.22 -7.26
CA ALA A 81 -59.82 -14.64 -5.91
C ALA A 81 -61.04 -13.71 -5.64
N GLY A 82 -61.82 -13.42 -6.67
CA GLY A 82 -63.00 -12.55 -6.65
C GLY A 82 -64.32 -13.22 -6.25
N LYS A 83 -64.36 -14.07 -5.22
CA LYS A 83 -65.62 -14.26 -4.49
C LYS A 83 -65.79 -13.11 -3.51
N ASP A 84 -66.32 -12.01 -4.03
CA ASP A 84 -67.00 -10.95 -3.30
C ASP A 84 -66.23 -10.29 -2.15
N MET A 85 -65.00 -9.82 -2.41
CA MET A 85 -64.25 -8.99 -1.45
C MET A 85 -65.01 -7.72 -1.04
N LYS A 86 -65.87 -7.19 -1.92
CA LYS A 86 -66.74 -6.06 -1.60
C LYS A 86 -67.80 -6.44 -0.57
N GLY A 87 -68.45 -7.59 -0.74
CA GLY A 87 -69.39 -8.14 0.24
C GLY A 87 -68.73 -8.48 1.56
N GLU A 88 -67.52 -9.06 1.56
CA GLU A 88 -66.76 -9.30 2.80
C GLU A 88 -66.37 -8.00 3.51
N TRP A 89 -65.92 -6.98 2.78
CA TRP A 89 -65.64 -5.67 3.33
C TRP A 89 -66.91 -5.06 3.95
N GLU A 90 -68.03 -5.06 3.21
CA GLU A 90 -69.30 -4.48 3.69
C GLU A 90 -69.83 -5.21 4.91
N LYS A 91 -69.56 -6.51 5.03
CA LYS A 91 -69.88 -7.34 6.20
C LYS A 91 -68.99 -7.00 7.40
N LEU A 92 -67.70 -6.75 7.17
CA LEU A 92 -66.74 -6.35 8.21
C LEU A 92 -67.01 -4.95 8.76
N VAL A 93 -67.45 -4.01 7.91
CA VAL A 93 -67.73 -2.63 8.33
C VAL A 93 -69.13 -2.45 8.92
N LYS A 94 -70.10 -3.29 8.55
CA LYS A 94 -71.40 -3.36 9.25
C LYS A 94 -71.32 -4.17 10.56
N GLY A 95 -70.21 -4.89 10.80
CA GLY A 95 -69.96 -5.62 12.04
C GLY A 95 -69.63 -4.67 13.20
N ALA A 96 -70.17 -4.96 14.39
CA ALA A 96 -70.00 -4.12 15.58
C ALA A 96 -68.51 -3.91 15.92
N ILE A 97 -68.07 -2.66 15.85
CA ILE A 97 -66.73 -2.20 16.21
C ILE A 97 -66.63 -2.19 17.75
N ALA A 98 -66.51 -3.37 18.35
CA ALA A 98 -66.00 -3.48 19.71
C ALA A 98 -64.47 -3.34 19.67
N PRO A 99 -63.84 -2.60 20.59
CA PRO A 99 -62.39 -2.39 20.57
C PRO A 99 -61.67 -3.72 20.82
N ARG A 100 -61.14 -4.32 19.75
CA ARG A 100 -60.23 -5.47 19.84
C ARG A 100 -58.81 -5.00 19.57
N LYS A 101 -57.88 -5.45 20.40
CA LYS A 101 -56.44 -5.10 20.40
C LYS A 101 -55.64 -5.59 19.18
N SER A 102 -56.28 -6.04 18.10
CA SER A 102 -55.58 -6.54 16.92
C SER A 102 -56.36 -6.22 15.66
N LEU A 103 -55.68 -5.63 14.67
CA LEU A 103 -56.20 -5.39 13.33
C LEU A 103 -56.64 -6.72 12.69
N PRO A 104 -57.80 -6.75 11.99
CA PRO A 104 -58.21 -7.92 11.22
C PRO A 104 -57.25 -8.11 10.04
N ALA A 105 -56.55 -9.24 10.02
CA ALA A 105 -55.71 -9.64 8.90
C ALA A 105 -56.60 -9.99 7.70
N LEU A 106 -56.34 -9.35 6.55
CA LEU A 106 -56.98 -9.66 5.27
C LEU A 106 -56.27 -10.87 4.63
N GLY A 107 -56.70 -12.08 4.98
CA GLY A 107 -56.23 -13.34 4.42
C GLY A 107 -56.52 -14.53 5.34
N PRO A 108 -56.53 -15.78 4.84
CA PRO A 108 -56.61 -16.96 5.71
C PRO A 108 -55.49 -16.88 6.73
N ALA A 109 -55.84 -16.95 8.01
CA ALA A 109 -54.87 -17.03 9.09
C ALA A 109 -53.95 -18.20 8.77
N VAL A 110 -52.70 -17.91 8.40
CA VAL A 110 -51.65 -18.91 8.42
C VAL A 110 -51.52 -19.24 9.90
N ALA A 111 -52.21 -20.31 10.32
CA ALA A 111 -51.87 -20.98 11.55
C ALA A 111 -50.46 -21.51 11.32
N LEU A 112 -49.46 -20.69 11.67
CA LEU A 112 -48.14 -21.19 12.04
C LEU A 112 -48.44 -22.08 13.25
N GLY A 113 -48.78 -23.34 12.96
CA GLY A 113 -49.07 -24.34 13.98
C GLY A 113 -47.94 -24.26 14.98
N ALA A 114 -48.28 -24.33 16.28
CA ALA A 114 -47.34 -24.30 17.39
C ALA A 114 -46.06 -24.97 16.92
N THR A 115 -45.03 -24.16 16.62
CA THR A 115 -43.74 -24.68 16.23
C THR A 115 -43.29 -25.38 17.48
N ASN A 116 -43.55 -26.68 17.53
CA ASN A 116 -42.87 -27.58 18.43
C ASN A 116 -41.41 -27.31 18.13
N VAL A 117 -40.78 -26.52 18.98
CA VAL A 117 -39.34 -26.34 18.97
C VAL A 117 -38.84 -27.74 19.26
N ILE A 118 -38.48 -28.46 18.20
CA ILE A 118 -37.84 -29.75 18.33
C ILE A 118 -36.50 -29.40 18.95
N VAL A 119 -36.42 -29.53 20.27
CA VAL A 119 -35.15 -29.60 20.97
C VAL A 119 -34.47 -30.83 20.37
N THR A 120 -33.41 -30.60 19.59
CA THR A 120 -32.66 -31.71 19.02
C THR A 120 -31.90 -32.36 20.17
N ASP A 121 -31.99 -33.68 20.34
CA ASP A 121 -31.13 -34.44 21.26
C ASP A 121 -29.66 -34.48 20.80
N ALA A 122 -29.34 -33.79 19.69
CA ALA A 122 -28.00 -33.59 19.16
C ALA A 122 -27.17 -32.65 20.05
N THR A 123 -25.89 -32.97 20.20
CA THR A 123 -24.88 -32.08 20.78
C THR A 123 -24.05 -31.55 19.62
N PHE A 124 -23.83 -30.24 19.48
CA PHE A 124 -23.02 -29.71 18.37
C PHE A 124 -21.59 -29.40 18.82
N ALA A 125 -20.60 -29.52 17.93
CA ALA A 125 -19.27 -28.98 18.24
C ALA A 125 -19.32 -27.47 18.44
N GLU A 126 -18.49 -26.97 19.36
CA GLU A 126 -18.22 -25.54 19.47
C GLU A 126 -17.56 -25.05 18.18
N VAL A 127 -18.05 -23.94 17.63
CA VAL A 127 -17.47 -23.35 16.43
C VAL A 127 -16.14 -22.71 16.81
N ALA A 128 -15.05 -23.37 16.46
CA ALA A 128 -13.70 -22.89 16.68
C ALA A 128 -13.15 -22.27 15.40
N LEU A 129 -12.85 -20.97 15.43
CA LEU A 129 -12.12 -20.32 14.35
C LEU A 129 -10.64 -20.74 14.38
N PRO A 130 -9.99 -20.99 13.23
CA PRO A 130 -8.57 -21.31 13.20
C PRO A 130 -7.72 -20.12 13.67
N GLN A 131 -6.54 -20.41 14.20
CA GLN A 131 -5.59 -19.37 14.58
C GLN A 131 -5.08 -18.66 13.32
N PRO A 132 -5.07 -17.31 13.26
CA PRO A 132 -4.48 -16.59 12.15
C PRO A 132 -2.95 -16.82 12.07
N ALA A 133 -2.39 -16.67 10.86
CA ALA A 133 -0.96 -16.68 10.62
C ALA A 133 -0.23 -15.60 11.44
N PRO A 134 1.10 -15.72 11.68
CA PRO A 134 1.86 -14.70 12.40
C PRO A 134 1.67 -13.30 11.80
N ALA A 135 1.41 -12.32 12.67
CA ALA A 135 1.14 -10.96 12.23
C ALA A 135 2.39 -10.30 11.59
N VAL A 136 2.16 -9.46 10.58
CA VAL A 136 3.20 -8.62 9.97
C VAL A 136 2.86 -7.16 10.27
N ALA A 137 3.80 -6.45 10.89
CA ALA A 137 3.64 -5.03 11.24
C ALA A 137 4.60 -4.17 10.42
N ALA A 138 4.15 -2.99 10.00
CA ALA A 138 4.96 -1.99 9.33
C ALA A 138 4.65 -0.59 9.87
N ALA A 139 5.67 0.09 10.39
CA ALA A 139 5.58 1.48 10.80
C ALA A 139 5.91 2.40 9.62
N PHE A 140 5.21 3.52 9.56
CA PHE A 140 5.44 4.55 8.55
C PHE A 140 4.96 5.90 9.10
N TRP A 141 5.44 6.98 8.47
CA TRP A 141 4.92 8.32 8.70
C TRP A 141 4.07 8.74 7.51
N SER A 142 3.04 9.51 7.77
CA SER A 142 2.27 10.16 6.72
C SER A 142 1.70 11.49 7.19
N THR A 143 1.28 12.32 6.25
CA THR A 143 0.58 13.58 6.53
C THR A 143 -0.88 13.37 6.21
N ILE A 144 -1.77 13.50 7.19
CA ILE A 144 -3.20 13.36 6.95
C ILE A 144 -3.70 14.58 6.16
N SER A 145 -4.56 14.34 5.16
CA SER A 145 -5.15 15.41 4.37
C SER A 145 -6.06 16.29 5.24
N PRO A 146 -6.01 17.62 5.10
CA PRO A 146 -6.98 18.51 5.74
C PRO A 146 -8.43 18.12 5.46
N ASP A 147 -8.73 17.63 4.26
CA ASP A 147 -10.07 17.17 3.88
C ASP A 147 -10.51 15.97 4.73
N GLU A 148 -9.58 15.09 5.08
CA GLU A 148 -9.85 13.95 5.96
C GLU A 148 -10.19 14.44 7.37
N THR A 149 -9.45 15.42 7.90
CA THR A 149 -9.72 16.01 9.21
C THR A 149 -11.03 16.80 9.25
N ALA A 150 -11.41 17.43 8.14
CA ALA A 150 -12.68 18.12 8.00
C ALA A 150 -13.85 17.13 7.94
N ALA A 151 -13.67 15.99 7.26
CA ALA A 151 -14.66 14.92 7.21
C ALA A 151 -14.81 14.20 8.56
N TYR A 152 -13.72 14.11 9.34
CA TYR A 152 -13.67 13.37 10.62
C TYR A 152 -13.00 14.21 11.73
N PRO A 153 -13.75 15.13 12.36
CA PRO A 153 -13.20 16.06 13.36
C PRO A 153 -12.53 15.39 14.57
N GLU A 154 -12.90 14.16 14.91
CA GLU A 154 -12.29 13.38 15.98
C GLU A 154 -10.80 13.08 15.75
N LEU A 155 -10.31 13.17 14.50
CA LEU A 155 -8.89 13.02 14.19
C LEU A 155 -8.04 14.11 14.84
N ALA A 156 -8.61 15.28 15.15
CA ALA A 156 -7.92 16.37 15.84
C ALA A 156 -7.37 15.95 17.23
N ALA A 157 -7.89 14.88 17.83
CA ALA A 157 -7.37 14.34 19.09
C ALA A 157 -6.03 13.62 18.94
N LEU A 158 -5.70 13.14 17.73
CA LEU A 158 -4.44 12.44 17.44
C LEU A 158 -3.40 13.33 16.76
N LEU A 159 -3.87 14.31 15.99
CA LEU A 159 -3.03 15.09 15.09
C LEU A 159 -2.46 16.35 15.76
N PRO A 160 -1.33 16.89 15.24
CA PRO A 160 -0.88 18.22 15.59
C PRO A 160 -1.99 19.27 15.42
N LYS A 161 -1.98 20.30 16.28
CA LYS A 161 -3.00 21.38 16.25
C LYS A 161 -2.95 22.22 14.97
N GLU A 162 -1.78 22.30 14.35
CA GLU A 162 -1.52 23.09 13.16
C GLU A 162 -0.93 22.18 12.08
N GLN A 163 -1.16 22.53 10.82
CA GLN A 163 -0.58 21.80 9.71
C GLN A 163 0.96 21.94 9.69
N PRO A 164 1.68 20.95 9.12
CA PRO A 164 1.15 19.71 8.54
C PRO A 164 0.67 18.71 9.60
N PHE A 165 -0.37 17.93 9.27
CA PHE A 165 -0.89 16.86 10.12
C PHE A 165 -0.03 15.59 10.01
N ASP A 166 1.26 15.77 10.25
CA ASP A 166 2.26 14.70 10.23
C ASP A 166 2.10 13.81 11.46
N HIS A 167 1.97 12.51 11.22
CA HIS A 167 1.72 11.55 12.28
C HIS A 167 2.33 10.18 11.96
N PRO A 168 2.90 9.47 12.95
CA PRO A 168 3.32 8.09 12.77
C PRO A 168 2.13 7.14 12.84
N PHE A 169 2.18 6.08 12.05
CA PHE A 169 1.21 4.99 12.06
C PHE A 169 1.92 3.65 12.06
N VAL A 170 1.25 2.63 12.60
CA VAL A 170 1.64 1.24 12.39
C VAL A 170 0.46 0.50 11.78
N SER A 171 0.66 -0.12 10.63
CA SER A 171 -0.31 -1.07 10.07
C SER A 171 0.10 -2.48 10.44
N VAL A 172 -0.88 -3.33 10.76
CA VAL A 172 -0.66 -4.73 11.11
C VAL A 172 -1.60 -5.60 10.30
N GLU A 173 -1.07 -6.67 9.73
CA GLU A 173 -1.75 -7.57 8.80
C GLU A 173 -1.61 -9.02 9.27
N SER A 174 -2.64 -9.81 9.00
CA SER A 174 -2.63 -11.26 9.18
C SER A 174 -3.52 -11.94 8.14
N THR A 175 -3.36 -13.24 7.99
CA THR A 175 -4.22 -14.08 7.14
C THR A 175 -4.79 -15.23 7.98
N ILE A 176 -6.05 -15.60 7.72
CA ILE A 176 -6.70 -16.75 8.35
C ILE A 176 -7.15 -17.74 7.26
N ASP A 177 -6.98 -19.04 7.52
CA ASP A 177 -7.43 -20.12 6.63
C ASP A 177 -8.93 -20.38 6.87
N ILE A 178 -9.77 -19.93 5.94
CA ILE A 178 -11.22 -20.09 6.05
C ILE A 178 -11.66 -21.48 5.62
N ARG A 179 -10.88 -22.17 4.77
CA ARG A 179 -11.17 -23.53 4.37
C ARG A 179 -11.17 -24.48 5.56
N SER A 180 -10.20 -24.36 6.46
CA SER A 180 -10.16 -25.13 7.70
C SER A 180 -11.40 -24.90 8.58
N LEU A 181 -11.95 -23.68 8.61
CA LEU A 181 -13.22 -23.41 9.30
C LEU A 181 -14.38 -24.16 8.63
N VAL A 182 -14.50 -24.07 7.30
CA VAL A 182 -15.55 -24.76 6.55
C VAL A 182 -15.47 -26.28 6.75
N ASP A 183 -14.27 -26.85 6.67
CA ASP A 183 -14.02 -28.28 6.87
C ASP A 183 -14.42 -28.69 8.30
N SER A 184 -14.16 -27.85 9.31
CA SER A 184 -14.56 -28.11 10.70
C SER A 184 -16.07 -28.04 10.93
N LEU A 185 -16.80 -27.22 10.16
CA LEU A 185 -18.26 -27.08 10.25
C LEU A 185 -19.00 -28.20 9.49
N GLN A 186 -18.37 -28.75 8.45
CA GLN A 186 -18.90 -29.85 7.64
C GLN A 186 -18.64 -31.22 8.27
N SER A 187 -17.49 -31.39 8.93
CA SER A 187 -17.06 -32.68 9.46
C SER A 187 -17.79 -32.99 10.77
N ASP A 188 -18.15 -34.26 10.95
CA ASP A 188 -18.52 -34.77 12.27
C ASP A 188 -17.24 -34.82 13.13
N PRO A 189 -17.16 -34.05 14.24
CA PRO A 189 -15.95 -33.91 15.03
C PRO A 189 -15.53 -35.21 15.74
N ASP A 190 -16.46 -36.12 16.04
CA ASP A 190 -16.18 -37.38 16.76
C ASP A 190 -16.68 -38.65 16.03
N GLY A 191 -17.30 -38.47 14.86
CA GLY A 191 -17.59 -39.50 13.86
C GLY A 191 -18.82 -40.34 14.20
N ALA A 192 -18.74 -41.18 15.23
CA ALA A 192 -19.89 -41.96 15.72
C ALA A 192 -20.19 -41.65 17.19
N GLY A 193 -19.61 -40.57 17.71
CA GLY A 193 -19.83 -40.12 19.07
C GLY A 193 -21.13 -39.31 19.20
N PRO A 194 -21.33 -38.67 20.36
CA PRO A 194 -22.54 -37.91 20.66
C PRO A 194 -22.60 -36.51 20.01
N LEU A 195 -21.53 -36.08 19.33
CA LEU A 195 -21.52 -34.81 18.61
C LEU A 195 -22.06 -35.02 17.20
N GLU A 196 -22.86 -34.06 16.73
CA GLU A 196 -23.33 -34.04 15.35
C GLU A 196 -22.74 -32.83 14.61
N ALA A 197 -22.58 -32.97 13.30
CA ALA A 197 -22.21 -31.86 12.43
C ALA A 197 -23.25 -30.73 12.50
N MET A 198 -22.79 -29.49 12.45
CA MET A 198 -23.70 -28.34 12.53
C MET A 198 -24.63 -28.31 11.30
N PRO A 199 -25.96 -28.12 11.47
CA PRO A 199 -26.88 -28.08 10.36
C PRO A 199 -26.45 -27.04 9.32
N GLN A 200 -26.31 -27.45 8.06
CA GLN A 200 -25.79 -26.57 7.00
C GLN A 200 -26.55 -25.24 6.89
N GLY A 201 -27.86 -25.25 7.10
CA GLY A 201 -28.69 -24.05 7.06
C GLY A 201 -28.39 -23.03 8.17
N TRP A 202 -27.56 -23.37 9.17
CA TRP A 202 -27.17 -22.45 10.24
C TRP A 202 -25.92 -21.65 9.89
N TRP A 203 -25.04 -22.15 9.01
CA TRP A 203 -23.74 -21.53 8.75
C TRP A 203 -23.43 -21.26 7.28
N ARG A 204 -23.95 -22.06 6.32
CA ARG A 204 -23.50 -22.05 4.91
C ARG A 204 -23.59 -20.69 4.21
N GLU A 205 -24.58 -19.88 4.55
CA GLU A 205 -24.75 -18.52 4.04
C GLU A 205 -24.79 -17.47 5.17
N GLY A 206 -24.46 -17.91 6.38
CA GLY A 206 -24.74 -17.19 7.62
C GLY A 206 -23.51 -16.74 8.37
N ILE A 207 -22.29 -17.13 7.99
CA ILE A 207 -21.05 -16.68 8.66
C ILE A 207 -20.38 -15.59 7.85
N GLU A 208 -20.21 -14.42 8.45
CA GLU A 208 -19.50 -13.27 7.89
C GLU A 208 -18.57 -12.64 8.95
N ALA A 209 -17.57 -11.89 8.48
CA ALA A 209 -16.69 -11.13 9.36
C ALA A 209 -17.45 -9.95 10.00
N VAL A 210 -17.29 -9.78 11.31
CA VAL A 210 -17.95 -8.71 12.09
C VAL A 210 -16.92 -7.75 12.70
N SER A 211 -15.74 -8.26 13.05
CA SER A 211 -14.71 -7.45 13.71
C SER A 211 -13.30 -7.93 13.41
N VAL A 212 -12.37 -6.99 13.34
CA VAL A 212 -10.93 -7.24 13.43
C VAL A 212 -10.43 -6.55 14.68
N GLU A 213 -9.70 -7.28 15.52
CA GLU A 213 -9.08 -6.73 16.72
C GLU A 213 -7.57 -6.89 16.63
N ALA A 214 -6.85 -5.87 17.09
CA ALA A 214 -5.41 -5.92 17.28
C ALA A 214 -5.05 -5.65 18.74
N GLU A 215 -4.02 -6.33 19.22
CA GLU A 215 -3.41 -6.08 20.52
C GLU A 215 -1.94 -5.74 20.31
N ARG A 216 -1.44 -4.74 21.06
CA ARG A 216 -0.04 -4.34 21.04
C ARG A 216 0.63 -4.51 22.40
N GLU A 217 1.94 -4.76 22.36
CA GLU A 217 2.83 -4.62 23.52
C GLU A 217 3.97 -3.65 23.17
N GLN A 218 4.32 -2.79 24.14
CA GLN A 218 5.45 -1.87 24.04
C GLN A 218 6.69 -2.48 24.69
N MET A 219 7.85 -2.37 24.03
CA MET A 219 9.13 -2.78 24.61
C MET A 219 9.57 -1.72 25.64
N LYS A 220 9.85 -2.16 26.86
CA LYS A 220 10.38 -1.28 27.92
C LYS A 220 11.89 -1.07 27.74
N SER A 221 12.43 -0.12 28.48
CA SER A 221 13.87 0.17 28.48
C SER A 221 14.75 -1.00 28.95
N ASP A 222 14.22 -1.95 29.73
CA ASP A 222 14.91 -3.18 30.14
C ASP A 222 14.89 -4.29 29.06
N GLY A 223 14.22 -4.02 27.93
CA GLY A 223 14.04 -4.94 26.82
C GLY A 223 12.90 -5.97 26.99
N SER A 224 12.20 -5.95 28.13
CA SER A 224 11.00 -6.76 28.33
C SER A 224 9.78 -6.14 27.64
N TRP A 225 8.78 -6.96 27.34
CA TRP A 225 7.50 -6.49 26.80
C TRP A 225 6.56 -6.04 27.93
N GLY A 226 5.83 -4.95 27.67
CA GLY A 226 4.78 -4.43 28.54
C GLY A 226 3.52 -5.29 28.57
N LYS A 227 2.47 -4.77 29.23
CA LYS A 227 1.14 -5.40 29.22
C LYS A 227 0.49 -5.19 27.85
N GLY A 228 -0.13 -6.24 27.32
CA GLY A 228 -0.96 -6.16 26.13
C GLY A 228 -2.09 -5.15 26.25
N VAL A 229 -2.25 -4.31 25.23
CA VAL A 229 -3.33 -3.31 25.11
C VAL A 229 -4.06 -3.57 23.81
N VAL A 230 -5.36 -3.89 23.91
CA VAL A 230 -6.24 -3.99 22.75
C VAL A 230 -6.44 -2.60 22.17
N LEU A 231 -6.18 -2.45 20.89
CA LEU A 231 -6.26 -1.17 20.21
C LEU A 231 -7.71 -0.74 20.02
N PRO A 232 -8.01 0.56 20.17
CA PRO A 232 -9.26 1.09 19.67
C PRO A 232 -9.26 1.02 18.13
N ALA A 233 -10.43 1.15 17.54
CA ALA A 233 -10.51 1.31 16.10
C ALA A 233 -9.95 2.65 15.63
N MET A 234 -9.74 2.73 14.32
CA MET A 234 -9.42 3.99 13.68
C MET A 234 -10.50 5.03 13.98
N LEU A 235 -10.07 6.18 14.52
CA LEU A 235 -10.93 7.35 14.67
C LEU A 235 -11.42 7.80 13.28
N GLY A 236 -12.64 8.34 13.15
CA GLY A 236 -13.15 8.72 11.83
C GLY A 236 -13.63 7.56 10.96
N ARG A 237 -13.69 6.34 11.49
CA ARG A 237 -14.17 5.18 10.75
C ARG A 237 -15.26 4.48 11.53
N HIS A 238 -16.32 4.11 10.82
CA HIS A 238 -17.44 3.40 11.45
C HIS A 238 -17.00 2.01 11.87
N LEU A 239 -17.10 1.74 13.18
CA LEU A 239 -16.92 0.40 13.70
C LEU A 239 -18.19 -0.41 13.49
N PHE A 240 -18.18 -1.27 12.48
CA PHE A 240 -19.28 -2.20 12.24
C PHE A 240 -19.65 -3.01 13.51
N VAL A 241 -18.65 -3.41 14.30
CA VAL A 241 -18.86 -4.15 15.57
C VAL A 241 -19.65 -3.37 16.62
N VAL A 242 -19.57 -2.04 16.63
CA VAL A 242 -20.35 -1.21 17.57
C VAL A 242 -21.82 -1.25 17.18
N GLY A 243 -22.12 -0.98 15.90
CA GLY A 243 -23.49 -1.09 15.36
C GLY A 243 -24.05 -2.51 15.51
N TRP A 244 -23.23 -3.53 15.25
CA TRP A 244 -23.60 -4.92 15.49
C TRP A 244 -24.02 -5.19 16.93
N ASN A 245 -23.21 -4.76 17.90
CA ASN A 245 -23.53 -4.98 19.32
C ASN A 245 -24.78 -4.20 19.76
N GLU A 246 -25.08 -3.06 19.15
CA GLU A 246 -26.28 -2.28 19.41
C GLU A 246 -27.53 -2.92 18.79
N ASN A 247 -27.44 -3.38 17.54
CA ASN A 247 -28.58 -3.84 16.75
C ASN A 247 -28.88 -5.34 16.94
N VAL A 248 -27.87 -6.18 17.16
CA VAL A 248 -28.05 -7.64 17.23
C VAL A 248 -28.33 -8.09 18.66
N LYS A 249 -29.61 -8.16 19.02
CA LYS A 249 -30.07 -8.69 20.33
C LYS A 249 -30.67 -10.09 20.23
N THR A 250 -31.19 -10.44 19.06
CA THR A 250 -31.83 -11.73 18.78
C THR A 250 -31.30 -12.34 17.49
N ASN A 251 -31.58 -13.62 17.26
CA ASN A 251 -31.26 -14.30 16.00
C ASN A 251 -31.96 -13.65 14.78
N GLY A 252 -33.14 -13.04 14.98
CA GLY A 252 -33.85 -12.31 13.93
C GLY A 252 -33.07 -11.09 13.45
N ASP A 253 -32.54 -10.30 14.39
CA ASP A 253 -31.76 -9.09 14.11
C ASP A 253 -30.43 -9.40 13.40
N MET A 254 -29.82 -10.55 13.72
CA MET A 254 -28.60 -11.01 13.08
C MET A 254 -28.76 -11.16 11.56
N GLN A 255 -29.89 -11.69 11.08
CA GLN A 255 -30.08 -11.94 9.65
C GLN A 255 -30.12 -10.65 8.82
N SER A 256 -30.65 -9.55 9.37
CA SER A 256 -30.57 -8.23 8.73
C SER A 256 -29.13 -7.70 8.69
N GLU A 257 -28.42 -7.80 9.81
CA GLU A 257 -27.06 -7.26 9.94
C GLU A 257 -26.02 -8.05 9.14
N LEU A 258 -26.24 -9.35 8.92
CA LEU A 258 -25.36 -10.17 8.07
C LEU A 258 -25.27 -9.67 6.63
N ARG A 259 -26.36 -9.10 6.09
CA ARG A 259 -26.33 -8.49 4.76
C ARG A 259 -25.41 -7.28 4.74
N SER A 260 -25.51 -6.42 5.75
CA SER A 260 -24.65 -5.25 5.90
C SER A 260 -23.19 -5.63 6.15
N ALA A 261 -22.94 -6.68 6.94
CA ALA A 261 -21.60 -7.23 7.15
C ALA A 261 -20.97 -7.69 5.83
N ARG A 262 -21.75 -8.37 4.98
CA ARG A 262 -21.31 -8.83 3.66
C ARG A 262 -21.03 -7.67 2.70
N GLU A 263 -21.91 -6.67 2.65
CA GLU A 263 -21.73 -5.47 1.84
C GLU A 263 -20.52 -4.64 2.28
N GLN A 264 -20.22 -4.65 3.59
CA GLN A 264 -19.08 -3.93 4.19
C GLN A 264 -17.88 -4.84 4.47
N ALA A 265 -17.83 -6.06 3.94
CA ALA A 265 -16.81 -7.04 4.30
C ALA A 265 -15.39 -6.51 4.04
N SER A 266 -15.19 -5.76 2.94
CA SER A 266 -13.91 -5.13 2.66
C SER A 266 -13.53 -4.08 3.71
N GLU A 267 -14.46 -3.25 4.18
CA GLU A 267 -14.17 -2.22 5.19
C GLU A 267 -13.94 -2.85 6.58
N ILE A 268 -14.66 -3.93 6.91
CA ILE A 268 -14.48 -4.66 8.18
C ILE A 268 -13.11 -5.35 8.22
N LEU A 269 -12.75 -6.08 7.16
CA LEU A 269 -11.53 -6.88 7.11
C LEU A 269 -10.30 -6.03 6.76
N ARG A 270 -10.48 -5.03 5.92
CA ARG A 270 -9.40 -4.26 5.27
C ARG A 270 -9.79 -2.79 5.24
N PRO A 271 -10.01 -2.16 6.41
CA PRO A 271 -10.45 -0.77 6.46
C PRO A 271 -9.51 0.10 5.65
N ALA A 272 -10.09 1.03 4.88
CA ALA A 272 -9.30 1.95 4.08
C ALA A 272 -8.49 2.88 4.99
N PHE A 273 -7.21 3.07 4.66
CA PHE A 273 -6.38 4.04 5.36
C PHE A 273 -6.92 5.47 5.13
N TYR A 274 -6.48 6.41 5.98
CA TYR A 274 -6.81 7.82 5.83
C TYR A 274 -6.32 8.38 4.49
N LYS A 275 -7.02 9.40 3.97
CA LYS A 275 -6.47 10.20 2.87
C LYS A 275 -5.26 10.98 3.37
N THR A 276 -4.18 10.94 2.60
CA THR A 276 -2.90 11.54 2.98
C THR A 276 -2.38 12.49 1.92
N LEU A 277 -1.49 13.39 2.34
CA LEU A 277 -0.68 14.25 1.49
C LEU A 277 0.75 13.69 1.45
N GLY A 278 1.33 13.58 0.26
CA GLY A 278 2.71 13.13 0.08
C GLY A 278 2.83 11.94 -0.87
N ALA A 279 4.07 11.54 -1.15
CA ALA A 279 4.35 10.68 -2.31
C ALA A 279 4.18 9.17 -2.06
N GLN A 280 3.98 8.70 -0.83
CA GLN A 280 3.84 7.27 -0.57
C GLN A 280 2.41 6.92 -0.21
N ASP A 281 1.71 6.36 -1.20
CA ASP A 281 0.46 5.65 -0.94
C ASP A 281 0.71 4.54 0.07
N TRP A 282 -0.23 4.42 1.00
CA TRP A 282 -0.22 3.32 1.96
C TRP A 282 -0.24 1.98 1.23
N VAL A 283 0.55 1.02 1.73
CA VAL A 283 0.53 -0.36 1.25
C VAL A 283 0.42 -1.34 2.42
N PRO A 284 -0.12 -2.55 2.16
CA PRO A 284 -0.19 -3.58 3.18
C PRO A 284 1.19 -3.90 3.81
N PRO A 285 1.26 -4.18 5.12
CA PRO A 285 2.49 -4.55 5.82
C PRO A 285 3.33 -5.64 5.17
N SER A 286 2.71 -6.67 4.60
CA SER A 286 3.41 -7.74 3.87
C SER A 286 4.15 -7.22 2.63
N ALA A 287 3.52 -6.31 1.89
CA ALA A 287 4.14 -5.61 0.76
C ALA A 287 5.25 -4.66 1.23
N ALA A 288 5.04 -3.90 2.31
CA ALA A 288 6.06 -3.03 2.91
C ALA A 288 7.29 -3.81 3.40
N ALA A 289 7.08 -4.97 4.03
CA ALA A 289 8.15 -5.86 4.48
C ALA A 289 8.95 -6.43 3.30
N THR A 290 8.27 -6.79 2.22
CA THR A 290 8.91 -7.26 0.98
C THR A 290 9.76 -6.17 0.35
N ARG A 291 9.25 -4.92 0.30
CA ARG A 291 10.03 -3.76 -0.18
C ARG A 291 11.30 -3.55 0.63
N THR A 292 11.19 -3.61 1.95
CA THR A 292 12.32 -3.44 2.86
C THR A 292 13.38 -4.52 2.65
N LYS A 293 12.98 -5.79 2.54
CA LYS A 293 13.90 -6.92 2.30
C LYS A 293 14.60 -6.85 0.94
N ALA A 294 13.90 -6.39 -0.09
CA ALA A 294 14.44 -6.25 -1.44
C ALA A 294 15.39 -5.04 -1.59
N GLY A 295 15.52 -4.19 -0.56
CA GLY A 295 16.15 -2.87 -0.71
C GLY A 295 15.37 -1.96 -1.67
N ALA A 296 14.11 -2.29 -1.94
CA ALA A 296 13.17 -1.62 -2.83
C ALA A 296 12.50 -0.43 -2.15
N ASP A 297 13.24 0.31 -1.33
CA ASP A 297 12.77 1.55 -0.76
C ASP A 297 12.40 2.50 -1.93
N PRO A 298 11.17 3.03 -1.99
CA PRO A 298 10.77 3.97 -3.03
C PRO A 298 11.72 5.15 -3.16
N GLY A 299 12.36 5.60 -2.08
CA GLY A 299 13.37 6.65 -2.12
C GLY A 299 14.65 6.19 -2.82
N VAL A 300 15.06 4.92 -2.67
CA VAL A 300 16.20 4.35 -3.40
C VAL A 300 15.87 4.19 -4.87
N ILE A 301 14.65 3.75 -5.20
CA ILE A 301 14.16 3.66 -6.58
C ILE A 301 14.13 5.06 -7.21
N ALA A 302 13.53 6.04 -6.55
CA ALA A 302 13.45 7.42 -7.03
C ALA A 302 14.84 8.06 -7.17
N ALA A 303 15.75 7.81 -6.23
CA ALA A 303 17.14 8.29 -6.33
C ALA A 303 17.86 7.67 -7.54
N LYS A 304 17.70 6.37 -7.78
CA LYS A 304 18.27 5.70 -8.96
C LYS A 304 17.61 6.15 -10.25
N GLN A 305 16.30 6.42 -10.25
CA GLN A 305 15.60 7.01 -11.40
C GLN A 305 16.12 8.41 -11.70
N SER A 306 16.28 9.27 -10.69
CA SER A 306 16.89 10.59 -10.85
C SER A 306 18.32 10.50 -11.38
N GLU A 307 19.10 9.53 -10.88
CA GLU A 307 20.45 9.25 -11.40
C GLU A 307 20.42 8.78 -12.86
N LEU A 308 19.49 7.90 -13.22
CA LEU A 308 19.28 7.43 -14.59
C LEU A 308 18.96 8.60 -15.53
N GLU A 309 18.07 9.50 -15.12
CA GLU A 309 17.73 10.69 -15.92
C GLU A 309 18.92 11.65 -16.07
N LYS A 310 19.75 11.82 -15.04
CA LYS A 310 21.02 12.58 -15.16
C LYS A 310 21.99 11.93 -16.14
N VAL A 311 22.16 10.61 -16.08
CA VAL A 311 23.02 9.86 -17.03
C VAL A 311 22.50 9.99 -18.45
N ARG A 312 21.18 9.95 -18.66
CA ARG A 312 20.54 10.17 -19.96
C ARG A 312 20.75 11.58 -20.50
N ALA A 313 20.61 12.59 -19.64
CA ALA A 313 20.88 13.98 -20.00
C ALA A 313 22.35 14.17 -20.41
N ASP A 314 23.30 13.62 -19.64
CA ASP A 314 24.72 13.66 -19.95
C ASP A 314 25.04 12.94 -21.27
N LEU A 315 24.46 11.76 -21.50
CA LEU A 315 24.60 11.02 -22.76
C LEU A 315 24.17 11.86 -23.96
N LYS A 316 23.03 12.55 -23.85
CA LYS A 316 22.53 13.44 -24.90
C LYS A 316 23.54 14.56 -25.18
N THR A 317 24.00 15.27 -24.16
CA THR A 317 24.99 16.35 -24.32
C THR A 317 26.31 15.86 -24.93
N ARG A 318 26.85 14.71 -24.49
CA ARG A 318 28.10 14.17 -25.03
C ARG A 318 27.98 13.68 -26.47
N ARG A 319 26.81 13.14 -26.85
CA ARG A 319 26.53 12.76 -28.25
C ARG A 319 26.47 13.99 -29.15
N GLU A 320 25.81 15.07 -28.71
CA GLU A 320 25.77 16.35 -29.43
C GLU A 320 27.17 16.98 -29.56
N GLU A 321 28.01 16.92 -28.52
CA GLU A 321 29.42 17.35 -28.59
C GLU A 321 30.23 16.54 -29.62
N LEU A 322 30.06 15.22 -29.64
CA LEU A 322 30.76 14.34 -30.59
C LEU A 322 30.34 14.59 -32.05
N GLU A 323 29.08 14.97 -32.26
CA GLU A 323 28.55 15.32 -33.59
C GLU A 323 29.09 16.66 -34.10
N LYS A 324 29.26 17.64 -33.20
CA LYS A 324 29.82 18.97 -33.52
C LYS A 324 31.31 18.93 -33.88
N LEU A 325 32.06 17.93 -33.41
CA LEU A 325 33.47 17.80 -33.77
C LEU A 325 33.61 17.50 -35.27
N PRO A 326 34.49 18.22 -36.01
CA PRO A 326 34.78 17.91 -37.41
C PRO A 326 35.19 16.45 -37.54
N LYS A 327 34.71 15.78 -38.60
CA LYS A 327 35.32 14.52 -39.03
C LYS A 327 36.62 14.92 -39.73
N ASP A 328 37.74 14.84 -39.02
CA ASP A 328 39.04 14.96 -39.67
C ASP A 328 39.11 13.83 -40.71
N GLU A 329 38.94 14.16 -41.98
CA GLU A 329 39.32 13.26 -43.04
C GLU A 329 40.81 12.97 -42.86
N PRO A 330 41.22 11.69 -42.84
CA PRO A 330 42.62 11.36 -42.69
C PRO A 330 43.38 12.04 -43.84
N LYS A 331 44.08 13.14 -43.53
CA LYS A 331 45.01 13.77 -44.46
C LYS A 331 45.98 12.68 -44.86
N LYS A 332 45.84 12.22 -46.10
CA LYS A 332 46.70 11.21 -46.73
C LYS A 332 48.14 11.53 -46.35
N PRO A 333 48.87 10.62 -45.67
CA PRO A 333 50.19 10.93 -45.15
C PRO A 333 51.05 11.42 -46.31
N GLU A 334 51.37 12.71 -46.27
CA GLU A 334 52.28 13.32 -47.23
C GLU A 334 53.63 12.64 -46.98
N ALA A 335 54.13 11.95 -48.02
CA ALA A 335 55.32 11.13 -47.92
C ALA A 335 56.46 11.93 -47.29
N PRO A 336 57.24 11.34 -46.36
CA PRO A 336 58.33 12.04 -45.70
C PRO A 336 59.29 12.57 -46.77
N LYS A 337 59.40 13.90 -46.88
CA LYS A 337 60.45 14.52 -47.70
C LYS A 337 61.81 14.08 -47.14
N PRO A 338 62.78 13.70 -48.01
CA PRO A 338 64.09 13.25 -47.58
C PRO A 338 64.76 14.32 -46.72
N THR A 339 65.23 13.90 -45.56
CA THR A 339 66.00 14.72 -44.62
C THR A 339 67.36 15.05 -45.24
N GLU A 340 67.55 16.31 -45.60
CA GLU A 340 68.85 16.86 -45.98
C GLU A 340 69.77 16.89 -44.74
N LYS A 341 70.98 16.36 -44.90
CA LYS A 341 72.01 16.26 -43.85
C LYS A 341 72.37 17.64 -43.28
N PRO A 342 72.59 17.77 -41.96
CA PRO A 342 73.02 19.03 -41.38
C PRO A 342 74.51 19.29 -41.68
N ALA A 343 74.80 20.45 -42.25
CA ALA A 343 76.13 21.03 -42.31
C ALA A 343 76.52 21.62 -40.93
N PRO A 344 77.79 21.51 -40.50
CA PRO A 344 78.22 22.02 -39.20
C PRO A 344 78.50 23.52 -39.28
N GLY A 345 77.83 24.28 -38.42
CA GLY A 345 78.24 25.63 -38.05
C GLY A 345 77.31 26.75 -38.48
N ARG A 346 76.37 27.14 -37.61
CA ARG A 346 76.01 28.56 -37.42
C ARG A 346 75.15 28.81 -36.17
N ALA A 347 75.61 29.80 -35.43
CA ALA A 347 74.99 30.75 -34.48
C ALA A 347 73.53 30.56 -33.97
N PRO A 348 73.25 31.00 -32.73
CA PRO A 348 71.93 30.89 -32.09
C PRO A 348 70.90 31.84 -32.74
N THR A 349 69.78 31.28 -33.19
CA THR A 349 68.60 32.02 -33.69
C THR A 349 67.44 32.02 -32.68
N PRO A 350 66.49 32.97 -32.83
CA PRO A 350 65.58 33.39 -31.77
C PRO A 350 64.47 32.37 -31.48
N LYS A 351 64.03 32.37 -30.22
CA LYS A 351 62.90 31.61 -29.67
C LYS A 351 61.68 31.64 -30.62
N PRO A 352 61.17 30.49 -31.09
CA PRO A 352 59.99 30.48 -31.95
C PRO A 352 58.74 30.95 -31.18
N PRO A 353 57.77 31.59 -31.86
CA PRO A 353 56.52 32.01 -31.25
C PRO A 353 55.74 30.80 -30.72
N PRO A 354 54.90 30.96 -29.68
CA PRO A 354 54.13 29.86 -29.12
C PRO A 354 53.22 29.28 -30.21
N THR A 355 53.52 28.05 -30.63
CA THR A 355 52.63 27.23 -31.47
C THR A 355 51.28 27.14 -30.78
N THR A 356 50.26 27.70 -31.41
CA THR A 356 48.86 27.50 -31.05
C THR A 356 48.62 26.00 -30.93
N PRO A 357 48.10 25.49 -29.79
CA PRO A 357 47.84 24.07 -29.64
C PRO A 357 46.85 23.68 -30.73
N THR A 358 47.31 22.90 -31.70
CA THR A 358 46.44 22.30 -32.70
C THR A 358 45.61 21.28 -31.95
N VAL A 359 44.36 21.63 -31.64
CA VAL A 359 43.40 20.75 -30.99
C VAL A 359 43.29 19.50 -31.86
N ASN A 360 43.76 18.39 -31.33
CA ASN A 360 43.83 17.14 -32.07
C ASN A 360 42.43 16.49 -31.99
N ASN A 361 41.52 16.88 -32.89
CA ASN A 361 40.09 16.48 -32.87
C ASN A 361 39.94 14.96 -32.79
N THR A 362 40.87 14.20 -33.37
CA THR A 362 40.91 12.74 -33.28
C THR A 362 40.98 12.25 -31.82
N VAL A 363 41.83 12.87 -31.00
CA VAL A 363 41.98 12.51 -29.57
C VAL A 363 40.72 12.88 -28.77
N GLU A 364 40.11 14.02 -29.07
CA GLU A 364 38.87 14.45 -28.41
C GLU A 364 37.68 13.55 -28.78
N ARG A 365 37.54 13.15 -30.05
CA ARG A 365 36.52 12.17 -30.47
C ARG A 365 36.70 10.86 -29.72
N THR A 366 37.91 10.30 -29.68
CA THR A 366 38.19 9.05 -28.95
C THR A 366 37.85 9.19 -27.46
N ARG A 367 38.18 10.32 -26.84
CA ARG A 367 37.83 10.62 -25.45
C ARG A 367 36.31 10.65 -25.24
N LEU A 368 35.57 11.37 -26.08
CA LEU A 368 34.10 11.46 -25.99
C LEU A 368 33.43 10.11 -26.23
N THR A 369 33.87 9.33 -27.22
CA THR A 369 33.37 7.97 -27.46
C THR A 369 33.57 7.08 -26.24
N ASN A 370 34.75 7.14 -25.60
CA ASN A 370 35.00 6.38 -24.38
C ASN A 370 34.11 6.83 -23.20
N ILE A 371 33.79 8.12 -23.10
CA ILE A 371 32.86 8.64 -22.09
C ILE A 371 31.43 8.15 -22.36
N ILE A 372 30.96 8.24 -23.61
CA ILE A 372 29.64 7.76 -24.03
C ILE A 372 29.48 6.28 -23.70
N ASN A 373 30.45 5.43 -24.09
CA ASN A 373 30.39 3.99 -23.80
C ASN A 373 30.31 3.69 -22.29
N ARG A 374 31.00 4.46 -21.43
CA ARG A 374 30.90 4.32 -19.97
C ARG A 374 29.53 4.72 -19.44
N LEU A 375 28.98 5.82 -19.95
CA LEU A 375 27.67 6.31 -19.55
C LEU A 375 26.55 5.37 -20.03
N GLU A 376 26.63 4.81 -21.23
CA GLU A 376 25.68 3.81 -21.73
C GLU A 376 25.70 2.53 -20.87
N ASN A 377 26.90 2.06 -20.50
CA ASN A 377 27.01 0.94 -19.58
C ASN A 377 26.42 1.26 -18.19
N ARG A 378 26.62 2.48 -17.69
CA ARG A 378 26.02 2.94 -16.43
C ARG A 378 24.49 3.03 -16.52
N GLU A 379 23.96 3.56 -17.62
CA GLU A 379 22.52 3.62 -17.89
C GLU A 379 21.91 2.22 -17.84
N ARG A 380 22.53 1.25 -18.53
CA ARG A 380 22.11 -0.14 -18.53
C ARG A 380 22.11 -0.75 -17.13
N LEU A 381 23.20 -0.60 -16.36
CA LEU A 381 23.31 -1.14 -15.01
C LEU A 381 22.29 -0.52 -14.05
N LEU A 382 22.06 0.80 -14.13
CA LEU A 382 21.03 1.47 -13.33
C LEU A 382 19.63 0.98 -13.71
N ALA A 383 19.33 0.82 -14.99
CA ALA A 383 18.05 0.31 -15.45
C ALA A 383 17.80 -1.15 -15.01
N GLU A 384 18.80 -2.02 -15.10
CA GLU A 384 18.74 -3.40 -14.60
C GLU A 384 18.56 -3.45 -13.08
N GLU A 385 19.28 -2.61 -12.33
CA GLU A 385 19.16 -2.55 -10.88
C GLU A 385 17.78 -2.02 -10.45
N ILE A 386 17.29 -0.96 -11.09
CA ILE A 386 15.92 -0.45 -10.89
C ILE A 386 14.91 -1.54 -11.21
N ALA A 387 15.07 -2.29 -12.29
CA ALA A 387 14.16 -3.39 -12.63
C ALA A 387 14.23 -4.55 -11.63
N ARG A 388 15.37 -4.80 -10.99
CA ARG A 388 15.54 -5.85 -9.98
C ARG A 388 14.95 -5.45 -8.63
N ILE A 389 15.14 -4.20 -8.21
CA ILE A 389 14.66 -3.70 -6.90
C ILE A 389 13.23 -3.19 -6.99
N SER A 390 12.82 -2.61 -8.10
CA SER A 390 11.40 -2.31 -8.29
C SER A 390 10.70 -3.65 -8.23
N PRO A 391 9.67 -3.81 -7.39
CA PRO A 391 8.88 -5.02 -7.43
C PRO A 391 8.36 -5.14 -8.87
N GLN A 392 9.04 -5.95 -9.69
CA GLN A 392 8.40 -6.48 -10.88
C GLN A 392 7.14 -7.10 -10.34
N SER A 393 6.00 -6.73 -10.92
CA SER A 393 4.79 -7.51 -10.81
C SER A 393 5.11 -8.88 -11.42
N THR A 394 5.88 -9.70 -10.70
CA THR A 394 6.06 -11.11 -10.98
C THR A 394 4.65 -11.65 -10.95
N GLY A 395 4.23 -12.30 -12.03
CA GLY A 395 2.85 -12.72 -12.30
C GLY A 395 2.21 -13.66 -11.29
N ASP A 396 2.79 -13.83 -10.09
CA ASP A 396 2.06 -14.21 -8.89
C ASP A 396 1.32 -12.97 -8.39
N THR A 397 0.08 -12.86 -8.85
CA THR A 397 -0.88 -11.78 -8.59
C THR A 397 -1.15 -11.56 -7.10
N ALA A 398 -0.27 -10.84 -6.42
CA ALA A 398 -0.67 -9.91 -5.37
C ALA A 398 -0.75 -8.52 -6.04
N PRO A 399 -1.95 -7.98 -6.31
CA PRO A 399 -2.08 -6.71 -7.03
C PRO A 399 -1.38 -5.59 -6.25
N ALA A 400 -0.29 -5.09 -6.80
CA ALA A 400 0.35 -3.87 -6.34
C ALA A 400 -0.62 -2.70 -6.57
N GLY A 401 -1.21 -2.18 -5.50
CA GLY A 401 -2.04 -0.96 -5.51
C GLY A 401 -3.42 -1.10 -6.17
N GLY A 402 -3.77 -2.26 -6.72
CA GLY A 402 -5.15 -2.54 -7.09
C GLY A 402 -5.97 -2.71 -5.82
N ALA A 403 -7.12 -2.04 -5.72
CA ALA A 403 -8.07 -2.30 -4.64
C ALA A 403 -8.24 -3.83 -4.51
N PRO A 404 -8.09 -4.40 -3.31
CA PRO A 404 -8.23 -5.84 -3.12
C PRO A 404 -9.53 -6.31 -3.77
N ALA A 405 -9.50 -7.51 -4.39
CA ALA A 405 -10.70 -8.09 -4.97
C ALA A 405 -11.84 -8.06 -3.94
N ALA A 406 -13.02 -7.59 -4.37
CA ALA A 406 -14.17 -7.47 -3.50
C ALA A 406 -14.51 -8.84 -2.89
N ILE A 407 -14.66 -8.88 -1.57
CA ILE A 407 -15.02 -10.09 -0.84
C ILE A 407 -16.54 -10.19 -0.84
N THR A 408 -17.10 -11.09 -1.65
CA THR A 408 -18.55 -11.27 -1.74
C THR A 408 -19.13 -12.07 -0.57
N SER A 409 -18.37 -12.99 0.02
CA SER A 409 -18.72 -13.73 1.24
C SER A 409 -17.45 -14.31 1.87
N LEU A 410 -17.41 -14.37 3.20
CA LEU A 410 -16.27 -14.94 3.92
C LEU A 410 -16.01 -16.40 3.55
N LEU A 411 -17.05 -17.24 3.57
CA LEU A 411 -16.93 -18.69 3.39
C LEU A 411 -16.64 -19.12 1.95
N SER A 412 -16.70 -18.21 0.98
CA SER A 412 -16.33 -18.52 -0.41
C SER A 412 -14.83 -18.38 -0.68
N GLN A 413 -14.05 -17.94 0.32
CA GLN A 413 -12.61 -17.74 0.21
C GLN A 413 -11.88 -18.93 0.83
N ASP A 414 -10.77 -19.34 0.23
CA ASP A 414 -9.87 -20.32 0.87
C ASP A 414 -9.16 -19.70 2.07
N SER A 415 -8.73 -18.45 1.94
CA SER A 415 -8.10 -17.68 3.00
C SER A 415 -8.48 -16.22 2.89
N VAL A 416 -8.40 -15.51 4.02
CA VAL A 416 -8.73 -14.09 4.10
C VAL A 416 -7.61 -13.35 4.79
N THR A 417 -7.04 -12.40 4.08
CA THR A 417 -6.15 -11.38 4.66
C THR A 417 -6.97 -10.24 5.25
N PHE A 418 -6.57 -9.77 6.42
CA PHE A 418 -7.19 -8.67 7.13
C PHE A 418 -6.14 -7.84 7.87
N TRP A 419 -6.43 -6.57 8.14
CA TRP A 419 -5.49 -5.65 8.78
C TRP A 419 -6.17 -4.61 9.65
N MET A 420 -5.36 -3.96 10.49
CA MET A 420 -5.74 -2.85 11.34
C MET A 420 -4.64 -1.79 11.36
N HIS A 421 -5.00 -0.54 11.66
CA HIS A 421 -4.07 0.57 11.77
C HIS A 421 -4.04 1.11 13.19
N ASP A 422 -2.85 1.20 13.77
CA ASP A 422 -2.56 1.83 15.05
C ASP A 422 -2.13 3.28 14.81
N ALA A 423 -3.09 4.20 14.98
CA ALA A 423 -2.85 5.64 14.95
C ALA A 423 -2.42 6.19 16.32
N THR A 424 -2.24 5.35 17.33
CA THR A 424 -1.85 5.77 18.69
C THR A 424 -0.39 5.43 19.03
N ALA A 425 0.33 4.88 18.06
CA ALA A 425 1.74 4.54 18.16
C ALA A 425 2.58 5.80 18.41
N GLN A 426 3.52 5.73 19.35
CA GLN A 426 4.32 6.89 19.73
C GLN A 426 5.66 6.91 18.98
N PRO A 427 6.13 8.08 18.49
CA PRO A 427 7.43 8.21 17.84
C PRO A 427 8.58 7.72 18.72
N GLY A 428 9.49 6.93 18.14
CA GLY A 428 10.71 6.44 18.82
C GLY A 428 10.51 5.25 19.75
N GLU A 429 9.28 4.76 19.88
CA GLU A 429 8.95 3.54 20.63
C GLU A 429 9.04 2.30 19.76
N ARG A 430 9.13 1.13 20.42
CA ARG A 430 9.18 -0.17 19.77
C ARG A 430 8.01 -1.04 20.22
N TYR A 431 7.29 -1.63 19.27
CA TYR A 431 6.08 -2.40 19.53
C TYR A 431 6.14 -3.79 18.89
N ARG A 432 5.28 -4.70 19.37
CA ARG A 432 4.87 -5.92 18.65
C ARG A 432 3.35 -6.04 18.70
N TYR A 433 2.78 -6.70 17.70
CA TYR A 433 1.34 -6.76 17.50
C TYR A 433 0.86 -8.18 17.24
N ARG A 434 -0.40 -8.45 17.56
CA ARG A 434 -1.12 -9.66 17.13
C ARG A 434 -2.54 -9.31 16.77
N LEU A 435 -3.16 -10.05 15.86
CA LEU A 435 -4.54 -9.83 15.45
C LEU A 435 -5.41 -11.04 15.72
N ARG A 436 -6.73 -10.82 15.77
CA ARG A 436 -7.75 -11.86 15.67
C ARG A 436 -8.94 -11.37 14.87
N LEU A 437 -9.57 -12.31 14.18
CA LEU A 437 -10.84 -12.11 13.48
C LEU A 437 -12.01 -12.51 14.39
N GLY A 438 -13.08 -11.72 14.39
CA GLY A 438 -14.37 -12.07 14.95
C GLY A 438 -15.42 -12.23 13.86
N VAL A 439 -16.14 -13.36 13.88
CA VAL A 439 -17.26 -13.66 12.99
C VAL A 439 -18.55 -13.75 13.80
N ASN A 440 -19.71 -13.65 13.15
CA ASN A 440 -20.96 -13.87 13.86
C ASN A 440 -21.10 -15.35 14.30
N ASN A 441 -21.78 -15.55 15.42
CA ASN A 441 -22.01 -16.88 15.96
C ASN A 441 -23.26 -17.53 15.34
N PRO A 442 -23.15 -18.66 14.61
CA PRO A 442 -24.32 -19.32 14.01
C PRO A 442 -25.29 -19.91 15.05
N LEU A 443 -24.85 -20.12 16.30
CA LEU A 443 -25.67 -20.61 17.41
C LEU A 443 -26.43 -19.50 18.14
N PHE A 444 -26.15 -18.23 17.86
CA PHE A 444 -26.73 -17.11 18.62
C PHE A 444 -28.25 -17.12 18.60
N GLY A 445 -28.87 -16.97 19.77
CA GLY A 445 -30.32 -16.96 19.93
C GLY A 445 -31.01 -18.30 19.65
N ARG A 446 -30.25 -19.39 19.46
CA ARG A 446 -30.77 -20.76 19.27
C ARG A 446 -30.71 -21.60 20.56
N GLY A 447 -30.56 -20.98 21.72
CA GLY A 447 -30.40 -21.70 23.00
C GLY A 447 -31.51 -22.72 23.28
N MET A 448 -32.76 -22.46 22.87
CA MET A 448 -33.88 -23.41 23.03
C MET A 448 -33.77 -24.65 22.13
N ASN A 449 -32.92 -24.61 21.10
CA ASN A 449 -32.65 -25.73 20.21
C ASN A 449 -31.42 -26.54 20.65
N LEU A 450 -30.73 -26.11 21.70
CA LEU A 450 -29.51 -26.72 22.21
C LEU A 450 -29.79 -27.43 23.55
N LYS A 451 -28.95 -28.42 23.87
CA LYS A 451 -28.91 -29.01 25.20
C LYS A 451 -28.57 -27.96 26.26
N GLU A 452 -29.00 -28.20 27.50
CA GLU A 452 -28.82 -27.28 28.62
C GLU A 452 -27.34 -26.87 28.80
N GLU A 453 -26.41 -27.82 28.63
CA GLU A 453 -24.97 -27.59 28.75
C GLU A 453 -24.40 -26.70 27.64
N GLN A 454 -25.10 -26.56 26.51
CA GLN A 454 -24.66 -25.79 25.34
C GLN A 454 -25.36 -24.44 25.18
N GLN A 455 -26.35 -24.11 26.03
CA GLN A 455 -27.09 -22.86 25.91
C GLN A 455 -26.21 -21.62 26.03
N SER A 456 -25.11 -21.70 26.80
CA SER A 456 -24.13 -20.62 26.92
C SER A 456 -23.42 -20.31 25.59
N LEU A 457 -23.28 -21.29 24.69
CA LEU A 457 -22.70 -21.09 23.36
C LEU A 457 -23.59 -20.20 22.49
N ALA A 458 -24.90 -20.12 22.76
CA ALA A 458 -25.84 -19.28 22.04
C ALA A 458 -25.97 -17.85 22.61
N ALA A 459 -25.25 -17.53 23.69
CA ALA A 459 -25.39 -16.25 24.40
C ALA A 459 -24.67 -15.09 23.71
N ASN A 460 -23.55 -15.35 23.03
CA ASN A 460 -22.74 -14.33 22.38
C ASN A 460 -23.01 -14.29 20.88
N SER A 461 -23.20 -13.11 20.30
CA SER A 461 -23.45 -12.95 18.86
C SER A 461 -22.19 -13.01 18.00
N ILE A 462 -21.00 -12.97 18.61
CA ILE A 462 -19.69 -12.97 17.94
C ILE A 462 -18.81 -14.08 18.54
N ILE A 463 -18.16 -14.85 17.67
CA ILE A 463 -17.07 -15.78 18.02
C ILE A 463 -15.76 -15.18 17.54
N LYS A 464 -14.75 -15.17 18.41
CA LYS A 464 -13.42 -14.64 18.11
C LYS A 464 -12.44 -15.78 17.93
N SER A 465 -11.59 -15.67 16.91
CA SER A 465 -10.44 -16.56 16.75
C SER A 465 -9.46 -16.40 17.91
N PRO A 466 -8.61 -17.42 18.14
CA PRO A 466 -7.40 -17.24 18.92
C PRO A 466 -6.59 -16.07 18.36
N TRP A 467 -5.80 -15.43 19.21
CA TRP A 467 -4.84 -14.44 18.74
C TRP A 467 -3.81 -15.09 17.81
N SER A 468 -3.43 -14.38 16.75
CA SER A 468 -2.24 -14.72 15.98
C SER A 468 -1.00 -14.77 16.88
N GLU A 469 0.06 -15.39 16.38
CA GLU A 469 1.39 -15.15 16.94
C GLU A 469 1.76 -13.67 16.84
N TRP A 470 2.60 -13.22 17.77
CA TRP A 470 3.14 -11.87 17.79
C TRP A 470 3.97 -11.59 16.52
N SER A 471 3.86 -10.37 16.00
CA SER A 471 4.72 -9.87 14.94
C SER A 471 6.16 -9.74 15.40
N ASN A 472 7.07 -9.60 14.43
CA ASN A 472 8.38 -9.04 14.72
C ASN A 472 8.23 -7.65 15.36
N ALA A 473 9.23 -7.28 16.16
CA ALA A 473 9.29 -5.94 16.73
C ALA A 473 9.39 -4.90 15.60
N VAL A 474 8.61 -3.83 15.73
CA VAL A 474 8.60 -2.71 14.80
C VAL A 474 9.01 -1.45 15.54
N ASP A 475 9.99 -0.74 14.97
CA ASP A 475 10.43 0.57 15.43
C ASP A 475 9.56 1.66 14.80
N VAL A 476 8.97 2.51 15.62
CA VAL A 476 8.22 3.68 15.15
C VAL A 476 9.20 4.82 14.98
N ASP A 477 9.30 5.33 13.77
CA ASP A 477 10.27 6.39 13.49
C ASP A 477 9.95 7.68 14.25
N ARG A 478 10.99 8.47 14.52
CA ARG A 478 10.89 9.78 15.16
C ARG A 478 10.62 10.85 14.10
N ALA A 479 9.90 11.91 14.48
CA ALA A 479 9.72 13.05 13.60
C ALA A 479 11.05 13.72 13.22
N GLU A 480 12.04 13.66 14.11
CA GLU A 480 13.32 14.33 13.96
C GLU A 480 14.48 13.36 14.21
N TYR A 481 15.50 13.46 13.37
CA TYR A 481 16.75 12.69 13.49
C TYR A 481 17.96 13.59 13.28
N PHE A 482 19.09 13.15 13.81
CA PHE A 482 20.39 13.69 13.43
C PHE A 482 21.41 12.59 13.26
N PHE A 483 22.38 12.86 12.38
CA PHE A 483 23.48 11.94 12.10
C PHE A 483 24.76 12.74 11.96
N VAL A 484 25.83 12.29 12.63
CA VAL A 484 27.14 12.92 12.49
C VAL A 484 27.74 12.39 11.20
N THR A 485 28.09 13.29 10.27
CA THR A 485 28.64 12.91 8.94
C THR A 485 30.13 13.15 8.83
N SER A 486 30.69 14.02 9.66
CA SER A 486 32.12 14.14 9.86
C SER A 486 32.44 14.70 11.24
N ALA A 487 33.63 14.38 11.75
CA ALA A 487 34.20 14.95 12.95
C ALA A 487 35.66 15.31 12.64
N THR A 488 36.05 16.55 12.92
CA THR A 488 37.42 17.06 12.74
C THR A 488 37.95 17.48 14.10
N PRO A 489 39.09 16.92 14.55
CA PRO A 489 39.69 17.31 15.82
C PRO A 489 40.23 18.73 15.74
N ASP A 490 40.61 19.27 16.90
CA ASP A 490 41.39 20.51 16.97
C ASP A 490 42.74 20.33 16.29
N ASN A 491 43.13 21.30 15.46
CA ASN A 491 44.42 21.32 14.75
C ASN A 491 44.85 22.76 14.41
N ASP A 492 46.03 22.90 13.80
CA ASP A 492 46.57 24.22 13.41
C ASP A 492 45.67 25.03 12.46
N LEU A 493 44.70 24.38 11.79
CA LEU A 493 43.77 25.00 10.84
C LEU A 493 42.44 25.41 11.49
N GLY A 494 42.15 25.00 12.72
CA GLY A 494 40.96 25.43 13.45
C GLY A 494 40.54 24.50 14.59
N ALA A 495 39.64 25.02 15.42
CA ALA A 495 39.06 24.30 16.54
C ALA A 495 38.29 23.04 16.12
N ALA A 496 38.17 22.10 17.05
CA ALA A 496 37.39 20.88 16.87
C ALA A 496 35.93 21.19 16.47
N ARG A 497 35.46 20.48 15.44
CA ARG A 497 34.13 20.68 14.86
C ARG A 497 33.54 19.38 14.33
N ALA A 498 32.22 19.29 14.30
CA ALA A 498 31.48 18.20 13.68
C ALA A 498 30.54 18.73 12.59
N SER A 499 30.31 17.93 11.55
CA SER A 499 29.22 18.14 10.59
C SER A 499 28.10 17.18 10.93
N VAL A 500 26.88 17.71 11.03
CA VAL A 500 25.68 16.96 11.37
C VAL A 500 24.64 17.17 10.28
N GLU A 501 23.99 16.08 9.87
CA GLU A 501 22.78 16.14 9.05
C GLU A 501 21.56 16.03 9.96
N LEU A 502 20.72 17.06 9.90
CA LEU A 502 19.45 17.18 10.59
C LEU A 502 18.33 16.76 9.67
N TYR A 503 17.40 15.98 10.19
CA TYR A 503 16.22 15.52 9.48
C TYR A 503 14.95 15.84 10.27
N LYS A 504 13.92 16.29 9.57
CA LYS A 504 12.57 16.48 10.12
C LYS A 504 11.52 16.01 9.14
N PHE A 505 10.59 15.17 9.58
CA PHE A 505 9.44 14.79 8.78
C PHE A 505 8.54 16.01 8.58
N TYR A 506 8.21 16.29 7.33
CA TYR A 506 7.38 17.43 6.93
C TYR A 506 6.71 17.23 5.57
N PHE A 507 5.36 17.20 5.56
CA PHE A 507 4.53 16.93 4.36
C PHE A 507 4.95 15.66 3.63
N GLY A 508 4.84 14.51 4.29
CA GLY A 508 4.98 13.18 3.69
C GLY A 508 6.42 12.71 3.53
N HIS A 509 7.41 13.55 3.83
CA HIS A 509 8.82 13.23 3.61
C HIS A 509 9.70 13.77 4.73
N TYR A 510 10.81 13.08 5.01
CA TYR A 510 11.89 13.70 5.76
C TYR A 510 12.49 14.84 4.93
N ARG A 511 12.81 15.95 5.56
CA ARG A 511 13.54 17.07 4.98
C ARG A 511 14.91 17.12 5.62
N LYS A 512 15.94 17.52 4.87
CA LYS A 512 17.33 17.48 5.31
C LYS A 512 17.96 18.86 5.35
N GLN A 513 18.77 19.12 6.37
CA GLN A 513 19.72 20.23 6.41
C GLN A 513 21.07 19.75 6.97
N THR A 514 22.16 20.21 6.38
CA THR A 514 23.50 20.02 6.98
C THR A 514 23.86 21.24 7.82
N ALA A 515 24.34 21.01 9.03
CA ALA A 515 24.80 22.03 9.96
C ALA A 515 26.20 21.67 10.47
N GLY A 516 27.06 22.68 10.62
CA GLY A 516 28.30 22.55 11.37
C GLY A 516 28.05 22.83 12.85
N MET A 517 28.78 22.13 13.72
CA MET A 517 28.77 22.34 15.16
C MET A 517 30.19 22.55 15.66
N ASN A 518 30.41 23.58 16.48
CA ASN A 518 31.60 23.71 17.31
C ASN A 518 31.33 23.18 18.72
N ILE A 519 32.40 22.99 19.50
CA ILE A 519 32.26 22.60 20.91
C ILE A 519 31.43 23.67 21.65
N GLY A 520 30.40 23.21 22.36
CA GLY A 520 29.46 24.06 23.10
C GLY A 520 28.24 24.53 22.30
N ASP A 521 28.23 24.37 20.97
CA ASP A 521 27.08 24.78 20.16
C ASP A 521 25.89 23.82 20.37
N PRO A 522 24.66 24.35 20.54
CA PRO A 522 23.47 23.52 20.52
C PRO A 522 23.19 23.04 19.10
N LEU A 523 22.71 21.80 18.97
CA LEU A 523 22.35 21.23 17.68
C LEU A 523 21.04 21.85 17.17
N SER A 524 21.19 22.81 16.26
CA SER A 524 20.08 23.51 15.61
C SER A 524 20.37 23.78 14.14
N GLY A 525 19.33 23.84 13.34
CA GLY A 525 19.42 24.17 11.93
C GLY A 525 18.10 24.66 11.36
N SER A 526 18.16 25.30 10.21
CA SER A 526 16.97 25.72 9.46
C SER A 526 16.95 24.98 8.12
N ILE A 527 15.91 24.17 7.92
CA ILE A 527 15.67 23.43 6.68
C ILE A 527 14.93 24.34 5.73
N ASN A 528 15.52 24.64 4.57
CA ASN A 528 14.82 25.35 3.51
C ASN A 528 13.83 24.42 2.82
N LEU A 529 12.59 24.89 2.69
CA LEU A 529 11.55 24.16 1.98
C LEU A 529 11.53 24.54 0.50
N PRO A 530 11.26 23.58 -0.40
CA PRO A 530 11.09 23.89 -1.81
C PRO A 530 9.83 24.73 -2.01
N LYS A 531 9.93 25.77 -2.85
CA LYS A 531 8.81 26.68 -3.16
C LYS A 531 7.59 25.98 -3.77
N SER A 532 7.78 24.79 -4.36
CA SER A 532 6.68 23.97 -4.87
C SER A 532 5.70 23.55 -3.77
N LEU A 533 6.13 23.41 -2.51
CA LEU A 533 5.24 23.14 -1.38
C LEU A 533 4.35 24.34 -1.03
N ALA A 534 4.80 25.57 -1.29
CA ALA A 534 3.98 26.75 -1.08
C ALA A 534 2.79 26.82 -2.07
N SER A 535 2.86 26.06 -3.17
CA SER A 535 1.77 25.87 -4.14
C SER A 535 0.99 24.58 -3.92
N ALA A 536 1.15 23.93 -2.74
CA ALA A 536 0.48 22.68 -2.44
C ALA A 536 -1.01 22.76 -2.80
N PRO A 537 -1.56 21.71 -3.43
CA PRO A 537 -2.83 21.76 -4.12
C PRO A 537 -3.89 22.30 -3.18
N THR A 538 -4.44 23.47 -3.53
CA THR A 538 -5.74 23.90 -3.03
C THR A 538 -6.68 22.72 -3.26
N ALA A 539 -7.29 22.21 -2.19
CA ALA A 539 -8.09 20.99 -2.20
C ALA A 539 -8.91 20.91 -3.50
N PRO A 540 -8.76 19.85 -4.33
CA PRO A 540 -9.57 19.71 -5.52
C PRO A 540 -11.03 19.72 -5.07
N SER A 541 -11.80 20.70 -5.53
CA SER A 541 -13.23 20.83 -5.22
C SER A 541 -14.03 19.78 -6.00
N ASP A 542 -13.66 18.50 -5.89
CA ASP A 542 -14.35 17.44 -6.58
C ASP A 542 -15.54 16.95 -5.73
N THR A 543 -16.71 17.42 -6.16
CA THR A 543 -18.02 16.76 -6.13
C THR A 543 -18.42 16.01 -4.86
N ALA A 544 -19.01 16.78 -3.94
CA ALA A 544 -20.24 16.48 -3.22
C ALA A 544 -20.65 15.00 -3.13
N ASN A 545 -20.33 14.38 -1.98
CA ASN A 545 -21.12 13.27 -1.48
C ASN A 545 -22.50 13.83 -1.06
N PRO A 546 -23.63 13.48 -1.72
CA PRO A 546 -24.89 14.21 -1.61
C PRO A 546 -25.69 13.94 -0.31
N GLY A 547 -25.02 13.66 0.81
CA GLY A 547 -25.68 13.21 2.06
C GLY A 547 -25.41 14.04 3.32
N THR A 548 -24.47 14.98 3.31
CA THR A 548 -24.04 15.66 4.55
C THR A 548 -24.18 17.17 4.41
N THR A 549 -25.32 17.71 4.84
CA THR A 549 -25.68 19.15 4.81
C THR A 549 -25.05 19.97 5.94
N ALA A 550 -23.95 19.52 6.54
CA ALA A 550 -23.18 20.37 7.44
C ALA A 550 -22.39 21.36 6.59
N GLU A 551 -22.77 22.64 6.66
CA GLU A 551 -22.02 23.77 6.11
C GLU A 551 -20.67 23.85 6.83
N ALA A 552 -19.70 23.07 6.36
CA ALA A 552 -18.36 23.03 6.92
C ALA A 552 -17.66 24.37 6.61
N GLU A 553 -17.26 25.09 7.65
CA GLU A 553 -16.38 26.26 7.50
C GLU A 553 -15.16 25.85 6.69
N ALA A 554 -14.85 26.63 5.64
CA ALA A 554 -13.69 26.38 4.80
C ALA A 554 -12.43 26.30 5.69
N PRO A 555 -11.57 25.27 5.52
CA PRO A 555 -10.38 25.14 6.35
C PRO A 555 -9.52 26.39 6.21
N ALA A 556 -9.05 26.91 7.35
CA ALA A 556 -8.19 28.08 7.38
C ALA A 556 -6.99 27.90 6.42
N SER A 557 -6.69 28.90 5.59
CA SER A 557 -5.61 28.81 4.61
C SER A 557 -4.26 28.68 5.34
N PHE A 558 -3.66 27.49 5.27
CA PHE A 558 -2.33 27.25 5.81
C PHE A 558 -1.27 27.82 4.87
N THR A 559 -0.36 28.65 5.40
CA THR A 559 0.79 29.15 4.65
C THR A 559 2.00 28.29 5.00
N VAL A 560 2.55 27.58 4.02
CA VAL A 560 3.79 26.82 4.21
C VAL A 560 4.95 27.80 4.41
N PRO A 561 5.73 27.72 5.50
CA PRO A 561 6.87 28.60 5.71
C PRO A 561 7.99 28.31 4.70
N ASP A 562 8.85 29.30 4.42
CA ASP A 562 10.02 29.09 3.54
C ASP A 562 11.07 28.17 4.19
N ASN A 563 11.10 28.13 5.52
CA ASN A 563 12.02 27.30 6.26
C ASN A 563 11.39 26.75 7.54
N ILE A 564 11.89 25.61 7.99
CA ILE A 564 11.51 24.99 9.25
C ILE A 564 12.74 24.89 10.13
N ARG A 565 12.60 25.39 11.36
CA ARG A 565 13.62 25.21 12.38
C ARG A 565 13.56 23.78 12.92
N VAL A 566 14.71 23.11 12.92
CA VAL A 566 14.95 21.85 13.64
C VAL A 566 15.88 22.17 14.79
N THR A 567 15.40 21.94 16.01
CA THR A 567 16.21 22.17 17.21
C THR A 567 16.09 20.93 18.07
N LEU A 568 17.21 20.24 18.27
CA LEU A 568 17.29 19.14 19.22
C LEU A 568 17.80 19.73 20.54
N ASP A 569 16.89 20.40 21.24
CA ASP A 569 17.20 21.12 22.47
C ASP A 569 17.90 20.21 23.48
N GLY A 570 19.10 20.62 23.91
CA GLY A 570 19.91 19.86 24.86
C GLY A 570 20.98 18.98 24.21
N VAL A 571 20.97 18.77 22.89
CA VAL A 571 22.09 18.11 22.21
C VAL A 571 23.22 19.09 21.97
N ILE A 572 24.38 18.86 22.60
CA ILE A 572 25.54 19.75 22.54
C ILE A 572 26.79 18.95 22.18
N LEU A 573 27.61 19.46 21.26
CA LEU A 573 28.93 18.89 20.98
C LEU A 573 29.87 19.20 22.15
N LEU A 574 30.37 18.16 22.80
CA LEU A 574 31.30 18.30 23.93
C LEU A 574 32.76 18.23 23.45
N ASP A 575 33.08 17.32 22.54
CA ASP A 575 34.45 17.09 22.07
C ASP A 575 34.48 16.29 20.75
N VAL A 576 35.64 16.27 20.09
CA VAL A 576 35.95 15.36 18.99
C VAL A 576 37.19 14.54 19.34
N ALA A 577 36.98 13.24 19.58
CA ALA A 577 38.04 12.36 20.05
C ALA A 577 38.53 11.41 18.93
N PRO A 578 39.84 11.08 18.88
CA PRO A 578 40.33 10.03 17.99
C PRO A 578 39.81 8.66 18.47
N MET A 579 39.35 7.84 17.54
CA MET A 579 39.00 6.44 17.76
C MET A 579 39.98 5.55 16.98
N PRO A 580 40.60 4.55 17.62
CA PRO A 580 41.42 3.59 16.90
C PRO A 580 40.55 2.82 15.91
N ASN A 581 40.92 2.82 14.64
CA ASN A 581 40.33 1.93 13.64
C ASN A 581 41.35 0.87 13.19
N ALA A 582 40.85 -0.22 12.59
CA ALA A 582 41.70 -1.32 12.12
C ALA A 582 42.66 -0.93 10.99
N SER A 583 42.42 0.21 10.32
CA SER A 583 43.24 0.67 9.19
C SER A 583 44.50 1.42 9.62
N GLY A 584 44.64 1.76 10.91
CA GLY A 584 45.74 2.58 11.42
C GLY A 584 45.65 4.07 11.05
N THR A 585 44.68 4.47 10.24
CA THR A 585 44.35 5.88 10.00
C THR A 585 43.44 6.34 11.13
N PRO A 586 43.74 7.43 11.87
CA PRO A 586 42.85 7.88 12.93
C PRO A 586 41.46 8.22 12.37
N SER A 587 40.41 7.53 12.83
CA SER A 587 39.04 8.02 12.68
C SER A 587 38.70 8.89 13.88
N PHE A 588 37.72 9.78 13.71
CA PHE A 588 37.31 10.70 14.77
C PHE A 588 35.83 10.50 15.07
N VAL A 589 35.49 10.54 16.34
CA VAL A 589 34.12 10.44 16.83
C VAL A 589 33.70 11.75 17.48
N ALA A 590 32.42 12.09 17.33
CA ALA A 590 31.83 13.21 18.04
C ALA A 590 31.32 12.74 19.40
N VAL A 591 31.75 13.42 20.46
CA VAL A 591 31.26 13.23 21.82
C VAL A 591 30.19 14.28 22.06
N LEU A 592 28.94 13.86 22.21
CA LEU A 592 27.81 14.76 22.43
C LEU A 592 27.17 14.53 23.80
N ARG A 593 26.56 15.57 24.35
CA ARG A 593 25.55 15.43 25.41
C ARG A 593 24.19 15.29 24.76
N ASP A 594 23.36 14.37 25.20
CA ASP A 594 21.97 14.24 24.75
C ASP A 594 21.01 15.11 25.59
N ILE A 595 19.72 15.07 25.25
CA ILE A 595 18.66 15.83 25.94
C ILE A 595 18.48 15.43 27.43
N ASN A 596 18.94 14.25 27.81
CA ASN A 596 18.89 13.74 29.18
C ASN A 596 20.19 14.04 29.96
N GLY A 597 21.13 14.76 29.34
CA GLY A 597 22.44 15.04 29.91
C GLY A 597 23.44 13.87 29.80
N GLN A 598 23.08 12.77 29.12
CA GLN A 598 23.95 11.63 28.94
C GLN A 598 24.98 11.91 27.85
N VAL A 599 26.22 11.43 28.08
CA VAL A 599 27.27 11.54 27.07
C VAL A 599 27.13 10.38 26.08
N ILE A 600 26.92 10.71 24.81
CA ILE A 600 26.84 9.77 23.70
C ILE A 600 28.03 9.96 22.76
N ILE A 601 28.52 8.87 22.18
CA ILE A 601 29.60 8.88 21.20
C ILE A 601 29.03 8.48 19.85
N ARG A 602 29.24 9.32 18.84
CA ARG A 602 28.77 9.10 17.47
C ARG A 602 29.95 8.95 16.53
N ASP A 603 29.94 7.84 15.82
CA ASP A 603 30.93 7.50 14.80
C ASP A 603 30.36 7.83 13.42
N PRO A 604 30.96 8.79 12.69
CA PRO A 604 30.42 9.23 11.40
C PRO A 604 30.34 8.13 10.34
N GLU A 605 31.19 7.10 10.40
CA GLU A 605 31.12 5.97 9.47
C GLU A 605 29.94 5.07 9.81
N LYS A 606 29.78 4.72 11.10
CA LYS A 606 28.64 3.91 11.55
C LYS A 606 27.30 4.60 11.34
N ASP A 607 27.23 5.91 11.55
CA ASP A 607 26.01 6.69 11.30
C ASP A 607 25.61 6.59 9.83
N ARG A 608 26.54 6.85 8.91
CA ARG A 608 26.31 6.76 7.46
C ARG A 608 26.00 5.36 6.99
N ASP A 609 26.58 4.34 7.62
CA ASP A 609 26.33 2.96 7.26
C ASP A 609 25.05 2.37 7.86
N SER A 610 24.47 3.04 8.85
CA SER A 610 23.26 2.58 9.52
C SER A 610 22.08 2.44 8.54
N PRO A 611 21.28 1.35 8.63
CA PRO A 611 20.08 1.19 7.82
C PRO A 611 19.07 2.33 8.00
N LEU A 612 18.99 2.88 9.22
CA LEU A 612 18.14 4.02 9.55
C LEU A 612 18.56 5.27 8.76
N TYR A 613 19.84 5.64 8.78
CA TYR A 613 20.34 6.78 8.00
C TYR A 613 20.01 6.64 6.51
N LYS A 614 20.30 5.46 5.93
CA LYS A 614 20.05 5.19 4.51
C LYS A 614 18.58 5.37 4.13
N ARG A 615 17.65 4.88 4.97
CA ARG A 615 16.19 5.05 4.77
C ARG A 615 15.76 6.51 4.90
N ILE A 616 16.18 7.20 5.95
CA ILE A 616 15.82 8.60 6.21
C ILE A 616 16.40 9.51 5.12
N GLU A 617 17.63 9.26 4.68
CA GLU A 617 18.26 9.97 3.56
C GLU A 617 17.55 9.70 2.22
N ALA A 618 17.11 8.47 1.97
CA ALA A 618 16.32 8.13 0.78
C ALA A 618 14.98 8.87 0.75
N SER A 619 14.28 8.93 1.89
CA SER A 619 13.07 9.75 2.04
C SER A 619 13.36 11.22 1.76
N ALA A 620 14.45 11.79 2.30
CA ALA A 620 14.81 13.18 2.05
C ALA A 620 15.20 13.49 0.60
N LYS A 621 15.86 12.55 -0.08
CA LYS A 621 16.17 12.68 -1.51
C LYS A 621 14.91 12.69 -2.37
N SER A 622 13.93 11.85 -2.04
CA SER A 622 12.63 11.83 -2.76
C SER A 622 11.83 13.12 -2.61
N ALA A 623 12.12 13.91 -1.57
CA ALA A 623 11.42 15.15 -1.26
C ALA A 623 11.94 16.37 -2.04
N GLY A 624 13.17 16.30 -2.57
CA GLY A 624 13.88 17.41 -3.22
C GLY A 624 14.01 17.30 -4.74
N GLY A 625 13.53 16.21 -5.33
CA GLY A 625 13.27 16.11 -6.78
C GLY A 625 11.90 16.66 -7.08
#